data_AF-A0A355CL11-F1
#
_entry.id   AF-A0A355CL11-F1
#
_cell.length_a   1.000
_cell.length_b   1.000
_cell.length_c   1.000
_cell.angle_alpha   90.00
_cell.angle_beta   90.00
_cell.angle_gamma   90.00
#
_symmetry.space_group_name_H-M   'P 1'
#
loop_
_entity.id
_entity.type
_entity.pdbx_description
1 polymer ?
#
loop_
_entity_poly.entity_id
_entity_poly.type
_entity_poly.pdbx_seq_one_letter_code
_entity_poly.pdbx_strand_id
1 'polypeptide(L)' 'MNPSKQRFFIALVPPPDIQQHITLIKLYFAEHYNSRRALQSPPHVTLQPPFEWPAADVPQLEECLKVFA' A
#
# COMPACT_ATOMS: atom_id res chain seq x y z
N MET A 1 9.10 -28.40 2.54
CA MET A 1 8.54 -27.59 1.42
C MET A 1 8.89 -26.15 1.73
N ASN A 2 9.56 -25.42 0.84
CA ASN A 2 9.74 -23.98 1.05
C ASN A 2 8.34 -23.35 0.96
N PRO A 3 7.88 -22.64 1.99
CA PRO A 3 6.59 -21.97 1.89
C PRO A 3 6.67 -20.98 0.72
N SER A 4 5.63 -20.98 -0.12
CA SER A 4 5.54 -20.04 -1.24
C SER A 4 5.58 -18.62 -0.68
N LYS A 5 6.64 -17.89 -1.00
CA LYS A 5 6.81 -16.49 -0.58
C LYS A 5 6.06 -15.58 -1.55
N GLN A 6 5.39 -14.58 -1.01
CA GLN A 6 4.73 -13.52 -1.76
C GLN A 6 5.34 -12.17 -1.39
N ARG A 7 5.16 -11.17 -2.27
CA ARG A 7 5.64 -9.82 -2.04
C ARG A 7 4.56 -8.98 -1.36
N PHE A 8 4.89 -8.41 -0.22
CA PHE A 8 4.03 -7.54 0.59
C PHE A 8 4.70 -6.18 0.78
N PHE A 9 3.94 -5.19 1.23
CA PHE A 9 4.42 -3.93 1.78
C PHE A 9 3.44 -3.47 2.86
N ILE A 10 3.87 -2.60 3.77
CA ILE A 10 2.99 -2.05 4.82
C ILE A 10 2.86 -0.54 4.58
N ALA A 11 1.64 -0.03 4.62
CA ALA A 11 1.36 1.38 4.40
C ALA A 11 0.18 1.88 5.21
N LEU A 12 0.19 3.17 5.53
CA LEU A 12 -0.98 3.88 6.03
C LEU A 12 -1.87 4.29 4.86
N VAL A 13 -3.16 3.98 4.96
CA VAL A 13 -4.18 4.46 4.04
C VAL A 13 -4.91 5.62 4.72
N PRO A 14 -4.97 6.82 4.11
CA PRO A 14 -5.63 7.95 4.72
C PRO A 14 -7.16 7.77 4.74
N PRO A 15 -7.91 8.54 5.56
CA PRO A 15 -9.36 8.51 5.56
C PRO A 15 -9.96 8.94 4.20
N PRO A 16 -11.25 8.61 3.93
CA PRO A 16 -11.86 8.78 2.61
C PRO A 16 -11.83 10.21 2.04
N ASP A 17 -12.00 11.23 2.88
CA ASP A 17 -11.96 12.64 2.52
C ASP A 17 -10.58 13.05 1.97
N ILE A 18 -9.51 12.63 2.66
CA ILE A 18 -8.13 12.87 2.24
C ILE A 18 -7.81 12.06 0.98
N GLN A 19 -8.27 10.81 0.89
CA GLN A 19 -8.08 9.98 -0.30
C GLN A 19 -8.71 10.62 -1.54
N GLN A 20 -9.91 11.18 -1.42
CA GLN A 20 -10.57 11.86 -2.53
C GLN A 20 -9.75 13.07 -3.00
N HIS A 21 -9.29 13.89 -2.05
CA HIS A 21 -8.47 15.06 -2.38
C HIS A 21 -7.16 14.68 -3.10
N ILE A 22 -6.45 13.67 -2.60
CA ILE A 22 -5.21 13.18 -3.23
C ILE A 22 -5.50 12.57 -4.60
N THR A 23 -6.62 11.88 -4.77
CA THR A 23 -7.00 11.28 -6.06
C THR A 23 -7.21 12.36 -7.13
N LEU A 24 -7.82 13.49 -6.79
CA LEU A 24 -7.95 14.64 -7.71
C LEU A 24 -6.58 15.17 -8.15
N ILE A 25 -5.61 15.26 -7.23
CA ILE A 25 -4.23 15.64 -7.58
C ILE A 25 -3.61 14.62 -8.52
N LYS A 26 -3.74 13.31 -8.24
CA LYS A 26 -3.22 12.25 -9.12
C LYS A 26 -3.83 12.30 -10.52
N LEU A 27 -5.13 12.58 -10.64
CA LEU A 27 -5.83 12.73 -11.92
C LEU A 27 -5.33 13.96 -12.69
N TYR A 28 -5.15 15.09 -12.01
CA TYR A 28 -4.55 16.28 -12.62
C TYR A 28 -3.18 15.97 -13.23
N PHE A 29 -2.33 15.22 -12.52
CA PHE A 29 -1.02 14.81 -13.02
C PHE A 29 -1.07 13.81 -14.18
N ALA A 30 -2.05 12.91 -14.18
CA ALA A 30 -2.29 11.99 -15.27
C ALA A 30 -2.71 12.71 -16.56
N GLU A 31 -3.52 13.76 -16.43
CA GLU A 31 -4.02 14.58 -17.54
C GLU A 31 -2.94 15.51 -18.09
N HIS A 32 -2.23 16.24 -17.22
CA HIS A 32 -1.33 17.32 -17.63
C HIS A 32 0.10 16.87 -17.89
N TYR A 33 0.54 15.76 -17.27
CA TYR A 33 1.92 15.29 -17.34
C TYR A 33 2.06 13.82 -17.73
N ASN A 34 0.96 13.16 -18.13
CA ASN A 34 0.91 11.73 -18.43
C ASN A 34 1.44 10.82 -17.29
N SER A 35 1.43 11.31 -16.05
CA SER A 35 1.91 10.57 -14.87
C SER A 35 0.77 9.73 -14.27
N ARG A 36 0.63 8.49 -14.73
CA ARG A 36 -0.51 7.61 -14.40
C ARG A 36 -0.23 6.51 -13.38
N ARG A 37 1.04 6.23 -13.09
CA ARG A 37 1.46 5.11 -12.21
C ARG A 37 0.82 5.20 -10.82
N ALA A 38 0.68 6.40 -10.28
CA ALA A 38 0.08 6.64 -8.96
C ALA A 38 -1.40 6.24 -8.86
N LEU A 39 -2.11 6.07 -9.98
CA LEU A 39 -3.52 5.65 -10.02
C LEU A 39 -3.71 4.13 -9.90
N GLN A 40 -2.64 3.33 -9.94
CA GLN A 40 -2.72 1.86 -9.84
C GLN A 40 -2.97 1.37 -8.40
N SER A 41 -2.90 2.26 -7.41
CA SER A 41 -3.13 1.96 -6.00
C SER A 41 -3.79 3.16 -5.31
N PRO A 42 -4.53 2.93 -4.21
CA PRO A 42 -5.05 4.02 -3.39
C PRO A 42 -3.90 4.91 -2.88
N PRO A 43 -4.16 6.20 -2.61
CA PRO A 43 -3.21 7.04 -1.86
C PRO A 43 -2.76 6.34 -0.58
N HIS A 44 -1.46 6.30 -0.33
CA HIS A 44 -0.90 5.66 0.85
C HIS A 44 0.46 6.26 1.20
N VAL A 45 0.88 6.08 2.45
CA VAL A 45 2.25 6.35 2.91
C VAL A 45 2.89 5.03 3.29
N THR A 46 3.93 4.63 2.56
CA THR A 46 4.67 3.39 2.86
C THR A 46 5.36 3.50 4.22
N LEU A 47 5.08 2.54 5.12
CA LEU A 47 5.77 2.37 6.40
C LEU A 47 6.90 1.35 6.30
N GLN A 48 6.68 0.27 5.55
CA GLN A 48 7.69 -0.74 5.23
C GLN A 48 7.71 -0.95 3.71
N PRO A 49 8.87 -0.72 3.05
CA PRO A 49 9.04 -1.01 1.62
C PRO A 49 8.75 -2.48 1.29
N PRO A 50 8.56 -2.82 0.00
CA PRO A 50 8.23 -4.18 -0.38
C PRO A 50 9.22 -5.24 0.14
N PHE A 51 8.70 -6.32 0.70
CA PHE A 51 9.46 -7.46 1.25
C PHE A 51 8.81 -8.79 0.85
N GLU A 52 9.57 -9.87 0.92
CA GLU A 52 9.05 -11.22 0.69
C GLU A 52 8.68 -11.89 2.01
N TRP A 53 7.49 -12.46 2.09
CA TRP A 53 6.98 -13.15 3.28
C TRP A 53 6.30 -14.46 2.90
N PRO A 54 6.42 -15.52 3.72
CA PRO A 54 5.62 -16.73 3.55
C PRO A 54 4.13 -16.42 3.63
N ALA A 55 3.35 -16.81 2.62
CA ALA A 55 1.90 -16.57 2.62
C ALA A 55 1.21 -17.23 3.83
N ALA A 56 1.73 -18.38 4.29
CA ALA A 56 1.23 -19.10 5.46
C ALA A 56 1.41 -18.31 6.78
N ASP A 57 2.37 -17.38 6.83
CA ASP A 57 2.75 -16.65 8.04
C ASP A 57 2.16 -15.22 8.07
N VAL A 58 1.28 -14.88 7.12
CA VAL A 58 0.56 -13.58 7.10
C VAL A 58 -0.25 -13.34 8.37
N PRO A 59 -0.98 -14.32 8.95
CA PRO A 59 -1.72 -14.10 10.20
C PRO A 59 -0.83 -13.67 11.37
N GLN A 60 0.41 -14.17 11.42
CA GLN A 60 1.38 -13.75 12.44
C GLN A 60 1.81 -12.29 12.24
N LEU A 61 2.03 -11.88 10.98
CA LEU A 61 2.34 -10.50 10.65
C LEU A 61 1.19 -9.55 11.03
N GLU A 62 -0.06 -9.93 10.74
CA GLU A 62 -1.24 -9.16 11.14
C GLU A 62 -1.34 -8.97 12.65
N GLU A 63 -1.04 -10.00 13.44
CA GLU A 63 -1.05 -9.90 14.91
C GLU A 63 0.02 -8.94 15.43
N CYS A 64 1.23 -8.99 14.87
CA CYS A 64 2.28 -8.02 15.21
C CYS A 64 1.87 -6.59 14.89
N LEU A 65 1.16 -6.36 13.77
CA LEU A 65 0.74 -5.03 13.35
C LEU A 65 -0.32 -4.41 14.27
N LYS A 66 -1.17 -5.22 14.92
CA LYS A 66 -2.16 -4.73 15.90
C LYS A 66 -1.54 -4.12 17.17
N VAL A 67 -0.30 -4.48 17.48
CA VAL A 67 0.43 -3.93 18.65
C VAL A 67 1.31 -2.75 18.24
N PHE A 68 1.72 -2.71 16.97
CA PHE A 68 2.53 -1.64 16.42
C PHE A 68 1.75 -0.33 16.20
N ALA A 69 0.41 -0.39 16.09
CA ALA A 69 -0.48 0.73 15.84
C ALA A 69 -1.74 0.69 16.72
#